data_AF-A0A1W2PRD0-F1
#
_entry.id   AF-A0A1W2PRD0-F1
#
_cell.length_a   1.000
_cell.length_b   1.000
_cell.length_c   1.000
_cell.angle_alpha   90.00
_cell.angle_beta   90.00
_cell.angle_gamma   90.00
#
_symmetry.space_group_name_H-M   'P 1'
#
loop_
_entity.id
_entity.type
_entity.pdbx_description
1 polymer ?
#
loop_
_entity_poly.entity_id
_entity_poly.type
_entity_poly.pdbx_seq_one_letter_code
_entity_poly.pdbx_strand_id
1 'polypeptide(L)'
;MGRLETADKQSVHIVENEIQASIDQIFSRLERLEILSSKEPPNKRQNARLRVDQLKYDVQHLQTALRNFQHRRHAREQQERQREELLSRTFTTNVSQARGEGRPALDR
;
A
#
# COMPACT_ATOMS: atom_id res chain seq x y z
N MET A 1 16.34 9.00 -22.06
CA MET A 1 15.83 9.12 -20.69
C MET A 1 14.31 9.33 -20.75
N GLY A 2 13.52 8.31 -21.07
CA GLY A 2 12.06 8.49 -21.26
C GLY A 2 11.22 7.22 -21.16
N ARG A 3 11.84 6.08 -20.82
CA ARG A 3 11.15 4.79 -20.58
C ARG A 3 11.18 4.35 -19.11
N LEU A 4 11.75 5.18 -18.22
CA LEU A 4 11.78 4.94 -16.77
C LEU A 4 10.70 5.71 -16.00
N GLU A 5 10.01 6.66 -16.64
CA GLU A 5 8.93 7.43 -15.99
C GLU A 5 7.56 6.75 -16.12
N THR A 6 7.42 5.75 -16.99
CA THR A 6 6.13 5.06 -17.27
C THR A 6 6.12 3.55 -17.01
N ALA A 7 7.28 2.94 -16.76
CA ALA A 7 7.41 1.58 -16.24
C ALA A 7 7.95 1.70 -14.82
N ASP A 8 7.17 1.46 -13.76
CA ASP A 8 7.18 0.16 -13.08
C ASP A 8 5.94 -0.07 -12.18
N LYS A 9 4.87 0.75 -12.31
CA LYS A 9 3.67 0.60 -11.45
C LYS A 9 2.90 -0.71 -11.71
N GLN A 10 2.90 -1.17 -12.96
CA GLN A 10 2.27 -2.45 -13.34
C GLN A 10 3.06 -3.66 -12.84
N SER A 11 4.40 -3.63 -12.91
CA SER A 11 5.25 -4.71 -12.44
C SER A 11 5.08 -4.95 -10.93
N VAL A 12 5.02 -3.86 -10.15
CA VAL A 12 4.81 -3.95 -8.69
C VAL A 12 3.46 -4.57 -8.37
N HIS A 13 2.39 -4.20 -9.07
CA HIS A 13 1.06 -4.82 -8.86
C HIS A 13 1.03 -6.31 -9.21
N ILE A 14 1.74 -6.74 -10.26
CA ILE A 14 1.82 -8.15 -10.63
C ILE A 14 2.50 -8.94 -9.50
N VAL A 15 3.63 -8.43 -9.00
CA VAL A 15 4.36 -9.04 -7.89
C VAL A 15 3.53 -9.06 -6.60
N GLU A 16 2.80 -7.97 -6.28
CA GLU A 16 1.88 -7.93 -5.13
C GLU A 16 0.79 -8.99 -5.23
N ASN A 17 0.18 -9.16 -6.41
CA ASN A 17 -0.84 -10.17 -6.66
C ASN A 17 -0.27 -11.59 -6.58
N GLU A 18 0.93 -11.83 -7.09
CA GLU A 18 1.61 -13.13 -6.97
C GLU A 18 1.92 -13.48 -5.51
N ILE A 19 2.41 -12.51 -4.73
CA ILE A 19 2.66 -12.68 -3.30
C ILE A 19 1.35 -12.98 -2.57
N GLN A 20 0.27 -12.25 -2.88
CA GLN A 20 -1.05 -12.50 -2.28
C GLN A 20 -1.57 -13.90 -2.62
N ALA A 21 -1.49 -14.31 -3.89
CA ALA A 21 -1.90 -15.64 -4.33
C ALA A 21 -1.08 -16.75 -3.65
N SER A 22 0.23 -16.52 -3.46
CA SER A 22 1.10 -17.44 -2.74
C SER A 22 0.71 -17.57 -1.26
N ILE A 23 0.44 -16.44 -0.59
CA ILE A 23 -0.06 -16.41 0.79
C ILE A 23 -1.37 -17.19 0.92
N ASP A 24 -2.32 -16.98 0.00
CA ASP A 24 -3.62 -17.66 0.02
C ASP A 24 -3.47 -19.18 -0.20
N GLN A 25 -2.57 -19.60 -1.09
CA GLN A 25 -2.23 -21.00 -1.28
C GLN A 25 -1.60 -21.63 -0.02
N ILE A 26 -0.68 -20.92 0.64
CA ILE A 26 -0.06 -21.38 1.89
C ILE A 26 -1.13 -21.53 2.97
N PHE A 27 -2.04 -20.55 3.09
CA PHE A 27 -3.13 -20.58 4.07
C PHE A 27 -4.06 -21.78 3.85
N SER A 28 -4.51 -22.03 2.62
CA SER A 28 -5.34 -23.19 2.29
C SER A 28 -4.65 -24.54 2.61
N ARG A 29 -3.34 -24.64 2.32
CA ARG A 29 -2.54 -25.83 2.67
C ARG A 29 -2.43 -25.99 4.18
N LEU A 30 -2.28 -24.89 4.91
CA LEU A 30 -2.14 -24.89 6.35
C LEU A 30 -3.44 -25.28 7.06
N GLU A 31 -4.61 -24.81 6.60
CA GLU A 31 -5.91 -25.28 7.08
C GLU A 31 -6.07 -26.80 6.91
N ARG A 32 -5.67 -27.32 5.74
CA ARG A 32 -5.69 -28.76 5.50
C ARG A 32 -4.72 -29.52 6.42
N LEU A 33 -3.54 -28.95 6.65
CA LEU A 33 -2.53 -29.53 7.54
C LEU A 33 -2.99 -29.54 9.01
N GLU A 34 -3.71 -28.51 9.45
CA GLU A 34 -4.30 -28.45 10.80
C GLU A 34 -5.32 -29.58 11.02
N ILE A 35 -6.17 -29.85 10.02
CA ILE A 35 -7.11 -30.98 10.07
C ILE A 35 -6.35 -32.30 10.16
N LEU A 36 -5.29 -32.50 9.36
CA LEU A 36 -4.50 -33.73 9.40
C LEU A 36 -3.75 -33.90 10.73
N SER A 37 -3.18 -32.82 11.27
CA SER A 37 -2.50 -32.78 12.56
C SER A 37 -3.42 -33.20 13.71
N SER A 38 -4.72 -32.84 13.63
CA SER A 38 -5.71 -33.26 14.63
C SER A 38 -5.96 -34.78 14.65
N LYS A 39 -5.72 -35.45 13.52
CA LYS A 39 -5.89 -36.91 13.35
C LYS A 39 -4.63 -37.71 13.71
N GLU A 40 -3.53 -37.05 14.06
CA GLU A 40 -2.29 -37.76 14.39
C GLU A 40 -2.31 -38.38 15.81
N PRO A 41 -1.51 -39.44 16.03
CA PRO A 41 -1.30 -40.02 17.35
C PRO A 41 -0.78 -38.98 18.37
N PRO A 42 -1.14 -39.10 19.66
CA PRO A 42 -0.85 -38.09 20.70
C PRO A 42 0.63 -37.68 20.78
N ASN A 43 1.52 -38.65 20.57
CA ASN A 43 2.97 -38.56 20.58
C ASN A 43 3.58 -37.75 19.43
N LYS A 44 2.90 -37.62 18.29
CA LYS A 44 3.35 -36.76 17.16
C LYS A 44 2.55 -35.46 17.04
N ARG A 45 1.31 -35.49 17.51
CA ARG A 45 0.36 -34.37 17.48
C ARG A 45 0.89 -33.09 18.12
N GLN A 46 1.63 -33.17 19.23
CA GLN A 46 2.21 -31.97 19.86
C GLN A 46 3.23 -31.27 18.95
N ASN A 47 4.12 -32.03 18.31
CA ASN A 47 5.12 -31.47 17.39
C ASN A 47 4.46 -30.91 16.13
N ALA A 48 3.48 -31.63 15.57
CA ALA A 48 2.71 -31.18 14.42
C ALA A 48 1.96 -29.88 14.71
N ARG A 49 1.35 -29.75 15.91
CA ARG A 49 0.67 -28.53 16.33
C ARG A 49 1.62 -27.34 16.46
N LEU A 50 2.78 -27.51 17.09
CA LEU A 50 3.79 -26.45 17.19
C LEU A 50 4.25 -25.96 15.82
N ARG A 51 4.47 -26.87 14.85
CA ARG A 51 4.83 -26.50 13.48
C ARG A 51 3.71 -25.76 12.76
N VAL A 52 2.47 -26.19 12.94
CA VAL A 52 1.30 -25.48 12.39
C VAL A 52 1.19 -24.08 12.99
N ASP A 53 1.37 -23.93 14.29
CA ASP A 53 1.30 -22.63 14.97
C ASP A 53 2.42 -21.69 14.51
N GLN A 54 3.64 -22.20 14.32
CA GLN A 54 4.75 -21.42 13.74
C GLN A 54 4.41 -20.93 12.33
N LEU A 55 3.91 -21.83 11.47
CA LEU A 55 3.55 -21.46 10.11
C LEU A 55 2.38 -20.46 10.07
N LYS A 56 1.43 -20.54 11.01
CA LYS A 56 0.36 -19.53 11.15
C LYS A 56 0.93 -18.16 11.45
N TYR A 57 1.87 -18.09 12.39
CA TYR A 57 2.54 -16.86 12.77
C TYR A 57 3.29 -16.25 11.58
N ASP A 58 4.07 -17.07 10.86
CA ASP A 58 4.84 -16.63 9.70
C ASP A 58 3.92 -16.07 8.59
N VAL A 59 2.80 -16.73 8.31
CA VAL A 59 1.80 -16.26 7.33
C VAL A 59 1.18 -14.92 7.76
N GLN A 60 0.82 -14.76 9.03
CA GLN A 60 0.31 -13.50 9.55
C GLN A 60 1.32 -12.35 9.42
N HIS A 61 2.61 -12.64 9.64
CA HIS A 61 3.68 -11.66 9.42
C HIS A 61 3.82 -11.28 7.95
N LEU A 62 3.79 -12.25 7.04
CA LEU A 62 3.84 -11.99 5.60
C LEU A 62 2.65 -11.13 5.13
N GLN A 63 1.44 -11.42 5.61
CA GLN A 63 0.25 -10.61 5.33
C GLN A 63 0.41 -9.17 5.82
N THR A 64 0.92 -9.00 7.04
CA THR A 64 1.15 -7.67 7.64
C THR A 64 2.21 -6.90 6.87
N ALA A 65 3.31 -7.56 6.48
CA ALA A 65 4.38 -6.97 5.69
C ALA A 65 3.88 -6.50 4.31
N LEU A 66 3.08 -7.32 3.63
CA LEU A 66 2.46 -6.97 2.34
C LEU A 66 1.54 -5.75 2.48
N ARG A 67 0.66 -5.75 3.48
CA ARG A 67 -0.24 -4.61 3.74
C ARG A 67 0.54 -3.33 4.03
N ASN A 68 1.61 -3.41 4.82
CA ASN A 68 2.47 -2.25 5.10
C ASN A 68 3.17 -1.71 3.84
N PHE A 69 3.59 -2.60 2.95
CA PHE A 69 4.18 -2.22 1.67
C PHE A 69 3.16 -1.49 0.78
N GLN A 70 1.96 -2.05 0.63
CA GLN A 70 0.85 -1.43 -0.10
C GLN A 70 0.49 -0.05 0.48
N HIS A 71 0.39 0.09 1.81
CA HIS A 71 0.14 1.38 2.46
C HIS A 71 1.23 2.41 2.16
N ARG A 72 2.51 2.05 2.28
CA ARG A 72 3.63 2.96 1.99
C ARG A 72 3.62 3.40 0.53
N ARG A 73 3.29 2.49 -0.38
CA ARG A 73 3.15 2.80 -1.81
C ARG A 73 2.01 3.79 -2.05
N HIS A 74 0.82 3.52 -1.53
CA HIS A 74 -0.33 4.43 -1.66
C HIS A 74 -0.05 5.80 -1.04
N ALA A 75 0.63 5.86 0.11
CA ALA A 75 1.03 7.12 0.72
C ALA A 75 1.98 7.93 -0.18
N ARG A 76 2.95 7.27 -0.83
CA ARG A 76 3.83 7.92 -1.82
C ARG A 76 3.07 8.41 -3.05
N GLU A 77 2.20 7.57 -3.62
CA GLU A 77 1.38 7.95 -4.77
C GLU A 77 0.42 9.10 -4.46
N GLN A 78 -0.10 9.18 -3.22
CA GLN A 78 -0.92 10.30 -2.77
C GLN A 78 -0.09 11.56 -2.58
N GLN A 79 1.11 11.47 -2.00
CA GLN A 79 2.03 12.61 -1.88
C GLN A 79 2.48 13.15 -3.24
N GLU A 80 2.79 12.27 -4.20
CA GLU A 80 3.12 12.66 -5.58
C GLU A 80 1.94 13.36 -6.25
N ARG A 81 0.74 12.82 -6.15
CA ARG A 81 -0.47 13.46 -6.67
C ARG A 81 -0.74 14.83 -6.04
N GLN A 82 -0.65 14.93 -4.72
CA GLN A 82 -0.80 16.21 -4.02
C GLN A 82 0.27 17.22 -4.45
N ARG A 83 1.51 16.76 -4.66
CA ARG A 83 2.60 17.61 -5.15
C ARG A 83 2.33 18.09 -6.58
N GLU A 84 1.86 17.21 -7.46
CA GLU A 84 1.47 17.56 -8.83
C GLU A 84 0.26 18.50 -8.87
N GLU A 85 -0.74 18.31 -7.99
CA GLU A 85 -1.88 19.22 -7.84
C GLU A 85 -1.45 20.61 -7.36
N LEU A 86 -0.52 20.69 -6.41
CA LEU A 86 0.02 21.98 -5.93
C LEU A 86 0.91 22.67 -6.97
N LEU A 87 1.66 21.90 -7.78
CA LEU A 87 2.50 22.43 -8.86
C LEU A 87 1.68 22.86 -10.09
N SER A 88 0.62 22.13 -10.43
CA SER A 88 -0.30 22.44 -11.54
C SER A 88 -1.27 23.56 -11.20
N ARG A 89 -1.54 23.78 -9.91
CA ARG A 89 -2.22 24.98 -9.43
C ARG A 89 -1.28 26.18 -9.54
N THR A 90 -1.19 26.74 -10.76
CA THR A 90 -0.72 28.11 -10.97
C THR A 90 -1.37 28.99 -9.92
N PHE A 91 -0.57 29.56 -9.03
CA PHE A 91 -1.02 30.58 -8.09
C PHE A 91 -1.59 31.75 -8.91
N THR A 92 -2.91 31.77 -9.10
CA THR A 92 -3.63 32.94 -9.55
C THR A 92 -3.70 33.91 -8.37
N THR A 93 -2.55 34.52 -8.08
CA THR A 93 -2.45 35.98 -8.12
C THR A 93 -3.48 36.72 -7.25
N ASN A 94 -3.03 37.11 -6.05
CA ASN A 94 -3.50 38.29 -5.32
C ASN A 94 -3.20 39.62 -6.10
N VAL A 95 -2.92 39.57 -7.41
CA VAL A 95 -2.74 40.76 -8.27
C VAL A 95 -4.08 41.43 -8.57
N SER A 96 -5.21 40.76 -8.32
CA SER A 96 -6.55 41.38 -8.40
C SER A 96 -6.84 42.32 -7.23
N GLN A 97 -6.07 42.27 -6.13
CA GLN A 97 -6.31 43.12 -4.94
C GLN A 97 -5.46 44.41 -4.93
N ALA A 98 -4.44 44.53 -5.80
CA ALA A 98 -3.56 45.70 -5.86
C ALA A 98 -3.96 46.75 -6.92
N ARG A 99 -5.06 46.54 -7.66
CA ARG A 99 -5.50 47.40 -8.77
C ARG A 99 -6.93 47.94 -8.58
N GLY A 100 -7.26 48.41 -7.37
CA GLY A 100 -8.62 48.83 -7.03
C GLY A 100 -8.80 50.08 -6.18
N GLU A 101 -7.74 50.72 -5.67
CA GLU A 101 -7.88 51.92 -4.83
C GLU A 101 -7.16 53.14 -5.43
N GLY A 102 -7.51 53.47 -6.68
CA GLY A 102 -7.33 54.82 -7.19
C GLY A 102 -8.46 55.69 -6.64
N ARG A 103 -8.25 56.32 -5.48
CA ARG A 103 -9.16 57.36 -4.95
C ARG A 103 -9.23 58.50 -5.96
N PRO A 104 -10.41 58.87 -6.50
CA PRO A 104 -10.52 60.07 -7.31
C PRO A 104 -10.32 61.29 -6.39
N ALA A 105 -9.43 62.18 -6.79
CA ALA A 105 -9.35 63.53 -6.26
C ALA A 105 -10.69 64.21 -6.50
N LEU A 106 -11.43 64.49 -5.43
CA LEU A 106 -12.55 65.42 -5.46
C LEU A 106 -11.98 66.81 -5.19
N ASP A 107 -11.88 67.55 -6.28
CA ASP A 107 -11.80 69.00 -6.34
C ASP A 107 -13.13 69.61 -5.83
N ARG A 108 -13.01 70.75 -5.13
CA ARG A 108 -14.04 71.64 -4.53
C ARG A 108 -14.43 71.43 -3.07
#